data_AF-A0A7K7BIS5-F1
#
_entry.id   AF-A0A7K7BIS5-F1
#
_cell.length_a   1.000
_cell.length_b   1.000
_cell.length_c   1.000
_cell.angle_alpha   90.00
_cell.angle_beta   90.00
_cell.angle_gamma   90.00
#
_symmetry.space_group_name_H-M   'P 1'
#
loop_
_entity.id
_entity.type
_entity.pdbx_description
1 polymer ?
#
loop_
_entity_poly.entity_id
_entity_poly.type
_entity_poly.pdbx_seq_one_letter_code
_entity_poly.pdbx_strand_id
1 'polypeptide(L)'
;TPVTTTTSSKTSLQTSTSTETTSSTIPCQPQCKWSKWYDVHSPTLHNKGDYETYHDIRAAGKAICRNPEKIQCRAEKYPHKSIEEIGQVVHCNVTYGLICRNEEQKGELHICLNYQIKVLCCDDYSHCQTTAVTSTAATETSTQISESTEITSFSSTTTSTPITTTSETTTFKPSTTIGTTTSIFTSEKTTPV
;
A
#
# COMPACT_ATOMS: atom_id res chain seq x y z
N THR A 1 74.43 24.59 -62.17
CA THR A 1 73.62 23.50 -61.58
C THR A 1 72.48 24.13 -60.79
N PRO A 2 71.23 24.12 -61.26
CA PRO A 2 70.13 24.74 -60.54
C PRO A 2 69.51 23.79 -59.51
N VAL A 3 69.25 24.33 -58.31
CA VAL A 3 68.65 23.61 -57.18
C VAL A 3 67.13 23.69 -57.30
N THR A 4 66.47 22.53 -57.29
CA THR A 4 65.01 22.40 -57.37
C THR A 4 64.42 22.50 -55.96
N THR A 5 63.48 23.41 -55.74
CA THR A 5 62.80 23.60 -54.45
C THR A 5 61.41 22.97 -54.52
N THR A 6 61.16 21.93 -53.72
CA THR A 6 59.89 21.20 -53.67
C THR A 6 59.00 21.77 -52.56
N THR A 7 57.84 22.31 -52.94
CA THR A 7 56.81 22.81 -52.01
C THR A 7 55.88 21.66 -51.59
N SER A 8 55.90 21.29 -50.31
CA SER A 8 54.96 20.32 -49.71
C SER A 8 53.82 21.04 -48.99
N SER A 9 52.60 20.92 -49.52
CA SER A 9 51.35 21.31 -48.86
C SER A 9 50.90 20.23 -47.87
N LYS A 10 50.86 20.53 -46.57
CA LYS A 10 50.30 19.65 -45.54
C LYS A 10 48.83 20.01 -45.28
N THR A 11 47.93 19.11 -45.66
CA THR A 11 46.50 19.14 -45.34
C THR A 11 46.30 18.88 -43.85
N SER A 12 45.67 19.82 -43.15
CA SER A 12 45.30 19.68 -41.73
C SER A 12 43.98 18.92 -41.61
N LEU A 13 43.99 17.72 -41.03
CA LEU A 13 42.78 17.01 -40.61
C LEU A 13 42.25 17.67 -39.34
N GLN A 14 41.10 18.33 -39.45
CA GLN A 14 40.40 18.91 -38.31
C GLN A 14 39.53 17.82 -37.67
N THR A 15 40.01 17.21 -36.59
CA THR A 15 39.23 16.32 -35.74
C THR A 15 38.20 17.14 -34.98
N SER A 16 36.93 17.09 -35.40
CA SER A 16 35.81 17.64 -34.64
C SER A 16 35.49 16.70 -33.47
N THR A 17 36.07 16.96 -32.31
CA THR A 17 35.67 16.33 -31.05
C THR A 17 34.28 16.86 -30.68
N SER A 18 33.24 16.08 -30.97
CA SER A 18 31.90 16.33 -30.43
C SER A 18 31.91 16.04 -28.95
N THR A 19 31.89 17.07 -28.11
CA THR A 19 31.68 16.95 -26.67
C THR A 19 30.22 16.57 -26.42
N GLU A 20 29.94 15.27 -26.37
CA GLU A 20 28.69 14.79 -25.77
C GLU A 20 28.69 15.17 -24.29
N THR A 21 27.95 16.23 -23.97
CA THR A 21 27.71 16.62 -22.59
C THR A 21 26.62 15.69 -22.06
N THR A 22 27.01 14.58 -21.45
CA THR A 22 26.09 13.74 -20.68
C THR A 22 25.61 14.52 -19.47
N SER A 23 24.50 15.25 -19.61
CA SER A 23 23.85 15.89 -18.47
C SER A 23 23.23 14.79 -17.61
N SER A 24 23.92 14.40 -16.55
CA SER A 24 23.34 13.60 -15.47
C SER A 24 22.25 14.43 -14.79
N THR A 25 21.01 14.29 -15.24
CA THR A 25 19.85 14.87 -14.56
C THR A 25 19.54 13.99 -13.36
N ILE A 26 19.88 14.44 -12.16
CA ILE A 26 19.43 13.77 -10.93
C ILE A 26 17.90 13.90 -10.90
N PRO A 27 17.13 12.79 -10.82
CA PRO A 27 15.69 12.88 -10.74
C PRO A 27 15.29 13.66 -9.49
N CYS A 28 14.41 14.65 -9.68
CA CYS A 28 13.90 15.45 -8.57
C CYS A 28 13.19 14.54 -7.56
N GLN A 29 13.52 14.70 -6.27
CA GLN A 29 12.90 13.92 -5.21
C GLN A 29 11.60 14.59 -4.74
N PRO A 30 10.55 13.83 -4.41
CA PRO A 30 9.32 14.41 -3.87
C PRO A 30 9.52 14.96 -2.45
N GLN A 31 8.74 15.96 -2.09
CA GLN A 31 8.62 16.38 -0.70
C GLN A 31 7.68 15.43 0.05
N CYS A 32 8.06 15.13 1.29
CA CYS A 32 7.32 14.25 2.17
C CYS A 32 6.58 15.05 3.24
N LYS A 33 5.30 14.73 3.48
CA LYS A 33 4.49 15.33 4.55
C LYS A 33 3.64 14.29 5.27
N TRP A 34 3.53 14.45 6.59
CA TRP A 34 2.58 13.68 7.37
C TRP A 34 1.16 14.15 7.08
N SER A 35 0.24 13.20 6.94
CA SER A 35 -1.18 13.50 6.87
C SER A 35 -1.73 13.96 8.23
N LYS A 36 -2.98 14.43 8.21
CA LYS A 36 -3.83 14.42 9.41
C LYS A 36 -4.07 12.99 9.89
N TRP A 37 -4.57 12.85 11.11
CA TRP A 37 -5.09 11.58 11.59
C TRP A 37 -6.39 11.22 10.86
N TYR A 38 -6.52 9.96 10.47
CA TYR A 38 -7.69 9.32 9.93
C TYR A 38 -8.30 8.42 11.00
N ASP A 39 -9.59 8.60 11.19
CA ASP A 39 -10.47 7.93 12.13
C ASP A 39 -11.81 7.88 11.38
N VAL A 40 -12.09 6.77 10.73
CA VAL A 40 -13.22 6.57 9.81
C VAL A 40 -14.13 5.44 10.24
N HIS A 41 -13.61 4.57 11.10
CA HIS A 41 -14.30 3.47 11.69
C HIS A 41 -14.22 3.60 13.21
N SER A 42 -15.20 3.04 13.92
CA SER A 42 -15.15 2.97 15.37
C SER A 42 -15.74 1.66 15.86
N PRO A 43 -15.14 1.00 16.85
CA PRO A 43 -15.59 -0.30 17.31
C PRO A 43 -16.88 -0.21 18.10
N THR A 44 -17.74 -1.19 17.89
CA THR A 44 -18.96 -1.43 18.67
C THR A 44 -19.07 -2.92 18.99
N LEU A 45 -19.97 -3.29 19.91
CA LEU A 45 -20.25 -4.70 20.19
C LEU A 45 -20.85 -5.45 18.98
N HIS A 46 -21.38 -4.73 17.99
CA HIS A 46 -22.10 -5.31 16.86
C HIS A 46 -21.25 -5.37 15.57
N ASN A 47 -20.08 -4.73 15.55
CA ASN A 47 -19.17 -4.77 14.40
C ASN A 47 -17.93 -5.63 14.72
N LYS A 48 -17.06 -5.77 13.73
CA LYS A 48 -15.94 -6.70 13.80
C LYS A 48 -14.68 -6.16 14.49
N GLY A 49 -14.68 -4.89 14.92
CA GLY A 49 -13.51 -4.26 15.53
C GLY A 49 -13.30 -2.86 15.02
N ASP A 50 -12.05 -2.50 14.76
CA ASP A 50 -11.69 -1.18 14.26
C ASP A 50 -10.76 -1.24 13.05
N TYR A 51 -11.10 -0.50 11.98
CA TYR A 51 -10.52 -0.66 10.66
C TYR A 51 -10.20 0.69 10.03
N GLU A 52 -8.97 1.14 10.23
CA GLU A 52 -8.42 2.33 9.59
C GLU A 52 -7.57 1.91 8.38
N THR A 53 -8.19 1.17 7.46
CA THR A 53 -7.51 0.72 6.24
C THR A 53 -7.52 1.79 5.17
N TYR A 54 -6.55 1.77 4.25
CA TYR A 54 -6.55 2.73 3.14
C TYR A 54 -7.76 2.58 2.21
N HIS A 55 -8.33 1.38 2.14
CA HIS A 55 -9.58 1.15 1.42
C HIS A 55 -10.72 1.91 2.11
N ASP A 56 -10.89 1.71 3.41
CA ASP A 56 -12.01 2.28 4.18
C ASP A 56 -11.90 3.81 4.28
N ILE A 57 -10.67 4.33 4.44
CA ILE A 57 -10.39 5.77 4.42
C ILE A 57 -10.82 6.41 3.08
N ARG A 58 -10.50 5.77 1.96
CA ARG A 58 -10.91 6.24 0.62
C ARG A 58 -12.41 6.09 0.41
N ALA A 59 -13.01 4.99 0.88
CA ALA A 59 -14.45 4.75 0.81
C ALA A 59 -15.24 5.81 1.62
N ALA A 60 -14.68 6.29 2.73
CA ALA A 60 -15.19 7.42 3.51
C ALA A 60 -14.94 8.80 2.85
N GLY A 61 -14.43 8.84 1.61
CA GLY A 61 -14.21 10.07 0.84
C GLY A 61 -13.00 10.89 1.29
N LYS A 62 -12.08 10.32 2.08
CA LYS A 62 -10.89 11.04 2.54
C LYS A 62 -9.73 10.83 1.56
N ALA A 63 -9.03 11.92 1.24
CA ALA A 63 -7.84 11.87 0.40
C ALA A 63 -6.64 11.37 1.20
N ILE A 64 -6.09 10.22 0.79
CA ILE A 64 -4.86 9.64 1.31
C ILE A 64 -3.98 9.23 0.11
N CYS A 65 -2.67 9.45 0.20
CA CYS A 65 -1.76 9.11 -0.90
C CYS A 65 -1.82 7.62 -1.27
N ARG A 66 -1.38 7.31 -2.48
CA ARG A 66 -1.44 5.94 -3.01
C ARG A 66 -0.47 5.00 -2.30
N ASN A 67 0.76 5.46 -2.11
CA ASN A 67 1.88 4.70 -1.55
C ASN A 67 2.48 5.48 -0.37
N PRO A 68 2.03 5.23 0.86
CA PRO A 68 2.62 5.87 2.02
C PRO A 68 3.97 5.22 2.37
N GLU A 69 4.94 6.05 2.76
CA GLU A 69 6.29 5.60 3.13
C GLU A 69 6.37 5.12 4.59
N LYS A 70 5.57 5.74 5.46
CA LYS A 70 5.50 5.42 6.89
C LYS A 70 4.07 5.53 7.38
N ILE A 71 3.78 4.80 8.45
CA ILE A 71 2.52 4.85 9.18
C ILE A 71 2.79 5.10 10.65
N GLN A 72 1.90 5.85 11.30
CA GLN A 72 1.77 5.89 12.75
C GLN A 72 0.34 5.53 13.10
N CYS A 73 0.18 4.67 14.10
CA CYS A 73 -1.10 4.29 14.66
C CYS A 73 -1.14 4.67 16.14
N ARG A 74 -2.30 5.08 16.64
CA ARG A 74 -2.51 5.35 18.07
C ARG A 74 -3.94 5.06 18.46
N ALA A 75 -4.16 4.73 19.74
CA ALA A 75 -5.50 4.76 20.32
C ALA A 75 -5.90 6.22 20.56
N GLU A 76 -7.12 6.60 20.17
CA GLU A 76 -7.64 7.96 20.33
C GLU A 76 -7.59 8.42 21.80
N LYS A 77 -8.03 7.54 22.71
CA LYS A 77 -8.09 7.81 24.15
C LYS A 77 -6.72 7.83 24.84
N TYR A 78 -5.69 7.24 24.21
CA TYR A 78 -4.35 7.12 24.78
C TYR A 78 -3.28 7.60 23.77
N PRO A 79 -3.29 8.88 23.37
CA PRO A 79 -2.48 9.38 22.27
C PRO A 79 -0.97 9.40 22.55
N HIS A 80 -0.57 9.24 23.82
CA HIS A 80 0.82 9.23 24.27
C HIS A 80 1.35 7.82 24.57
N LYS A 81 0.50 6.80 24.51
CA LYS A 81 0.92 5.41 24.66
C LYS A 81 1.23 4.81 23.30
N SER A 82 2.28 4.00 23.22
CA SER A 82 2.56 3.21 22.02
C SER A 82 1.51 2.10 21.88
N ILE A 83 1.32 1.58 20.66
CA ILE A 83 0.37 0.48 20.40
C ILE A 83 0.66 -0.74 21.27
N GLU A 84 1.94 -1.02 21.52
CA GLU A 84 2.41 -2.15 22.33
C GLU A 84 2.03 -1.99 23.80
N GLU A 85 1.96 -0.75 24.32
CA GLU A 85 1.57 -0.43 25.69
C GLU A 85 0.04 -0.44 25.92
N ILE A 86 -0.76 -0.49 24.85
CA ILE A 86 -2.23 -0.51 24.94
C ILE A 86 -2.74 -1.86 25.47
N GLY A 87 -2.03 -2.95 25.16
CA GLY A 87 -2.42 -4.31 25.59
C GLY A 87 -3.53 -4.97 24.74
N GLN A 88 -3.82 -4.42 23.56
CA GLN A 88 -4.72 -5.02 22.56
C GLN A 88 -3.93 -5.59 21.38
N VAL A 89 -4.51 -6.59 20.71
CA VAL A 89 -3.94 -7.13 19.47
C VAL A 89 -4.31 -6.20 18.33
N VAL A 90 -3.35 -5.38 17.89
CA VAL A 90 -3.55 -4.37 16.84
C VAL A 90 -2.52 -4.57 15.76
N HIS A 91 -2.97 -4.69 14.52
CA HIS A 91 -2.13 -4.84 13.35
C HIS A 91 -1.98 -3.47 12.68
N CYS A 92 -0.84 -2.81 12.90
CA CYS A 92 -0.51 -1.54 12.27
C CYS A 92 0.59 -1.74 11.21
N ASN A 93 0.27 -1.54 9.93
CA ASN A 93 1.23 -1.78 8.85
C ASN A 93 1.08 -0.78 7.70
N VAL A 94 2.21 -0.35 7.15
CA VAL A 94 2.24 0.64 6.07
C VAL A 94 1.59 0.16 4.77
N THR A 95 1.44 -1.16 4.58
CA THR A 95 0.85 -1.73 3.37
C THR A 95 -0.68 -1.58 3.34
N TYR A 96 -1.35 -1.68 4.48
CA TYR A 96 -2.82 -1.77 4.54
C TYR A 96 -3.49 -0.78 5.50
N GLY A 97 -2.76 -0.16 6.43
CA GLY A 97 -3.32 0.70 7.48
C GLY A 97 -3.34 0.02 8.84
N LEU A 98 -4.42 0.21 9.60
CA LEU A 98 -4.62 -0.44 10.89
C LEU A 98 -5.84 -1.35 10.87
N ILE A 99 -5.67 -2.52 11.52
CA ILE A 99 -6.73 -3.48 11.76
C ILE A 99 -6.67 -3.93 13.22
N CYS A 100 -7.75 -3.69 13.95
CA CYS A 100 -8.04 -4.32 15.22
C CYS A 100 -9.30 -5.19 15.05
N ARG A 101 -9.23 -6.46 15.41
CA ARG A 101 -10.39 -7.37 15.36
C ARG A 101 -10.90 -7.65 16.77
N ASN A 102 -12.20 -7.51 16.99
CA ASN A 102 -12.85 -7.80 18.28
C ASN A 102 -12.56 -9.24 18.73
N GLU A 103 -12.66 -10.20 17.81
CA GLU A 103 -12.40 -11.63 18.08
C GLU A 103 -10.97 -11.96 18.56
N GLU A 104 -10.00 -11.07 18.32
CA GLU A 104 -8.61 -11.23 18.77
C GLU A 104 -8.35 -10.60 20.14
N GLN A 105 -9.30 -9.82 20.68
CA GLN A 105 -9.11 -9.10 21.94
C GLN A 105 -9.34 -10.00 23.15
N LYS A 106 -8.65 -9.69 24.24
CA LYS A 106 -8.83 -10.35 25.53
C LYS A 106 -9.81 -9.54 26.41
N GLY A 107 -10.39 -10.20 27.41
CA GLY A 107 -11.33 -9.59 28.36
C GLY A 107 -12.79 -9.80 27.97
N GLU A 108 -13.71 -9.60 28.91
CA GLU A 108 -15.12 -10.03 28.79
C GLU A 108 -15.87 -9.44 27.59
N LEU A 109 -15.54 -8.21 27.20
CA LEU A 109 -16.22 -7.52 26.11
C LEU A 109 -15.60 -7.78 24.73
N HIS A 110 -14.37 -8.33 24.68
CA HIS A 110 -13.63 -8.60 23.45
C HIS A 110 -13.71 -7.45 22.42
N ILE A 111 -13.62 -6.19 22.88
CA ILE A 111 -13.84 -5.00 22.04
C ILE A 111 -12.55 -4.23 21.82
N CYS A 112 -12.27 -3.85 20.58
CA CYS A 112 -11.21 -2.91 20.23
C CYS A 112 -11.43 -1.53 20.86
N LEU A 113 -10.33 -0.82 21.14
CA LEU A 113 -10.37 0.63 21.33
C LEU A 113 -10.58 1.35 20.00
N ASN A 114 -10.99 2.62 20.04
CA ASN A 114 -10.99 3.47 18.86
C ASN A 114 -9.55 3.89 18.53
N TYR A 115 -9.10 3.58 17.32
CA TYR A 115 -7.78 3.87 16.81
C TYR A 115 -7.84 4.86 15.67
N GLN A 116 -6.69 5.44 15.38
CA GLN A 116 -6.53 6.35 14.27
C GLN A 116 -5.12 6.21 13.69
N ILE A 117 -5.00 6.46 12.40
CA ILE A 117 -3.72 6.41 11.69
C ILE A 117 -3.35 7.73 11.06
N LYS A 118 -2.06 8.00 10.91
CA LYS A 118 -1.57 8.99 9.95
C LYS A 118 -0.42 8.40 9.18
N VAL A 119 -0.18 8.93 7.99
CA VAL A 119 0.82 8.38 7.08
C VAL A 119 1.74 9.47 6.55
N LEU A 120 2.97 9.09 6.19
CA LEU A 120 3.91 9.96 5.50
C LEU A 120 3.76 9.76 3.99
N CYS A 121 3.32 10.80 3.29
CA CYS A 121 3.14 10.79 1.84
C CYS A 121 4.28 11.57 1.18
N CYS A 122 4.91 10.97 0.18
CA CYS A 122 6.03 11.55 -0.59
C CYS A 122 5.66 11.61 -2.08
N ASP A 123 4.57 12.30 -2.40
CA ASP A 123 4.02 12.45 -3.74
C ASP A 123 3.97 13.92 -4.22
N ASP A 124 4.59 14.83 -3.46
CA ASP A 124 4.59 16.26 -3.76
C ASP A 124 5.81 16.66 -4.60
N TYR A 125 5.61 16.68 -5.92
CA TYR A 125 6.60 17.13 -6.91
C TYR A 125 6.39 18.59 -7.34
N SER A 126 5.55 19.37 -6.63
CA SER A 126 5.20 20.74 -7.04
C SER A 126 6.40 21.69 -7.16
N HIS A 127 7.47 21.42 -6.39
CA HIS A 127 8.72 22.18 -6.43
C HIS A 127 9.69 21.72 -7.54
N CYS A 128 9.40 20.59 -8.19
CA CYS A 128 10.23 20.05 -9.26
C CYS A 128 9.95 20.78 -10.56
N GLN A 129 10.99 21.32 -11.20
CA GLN A 129 10.86 21.85 -12.56
C GLN A 129 10.64 20.69 -13.53
N THR A 130 9.52 20.73 -14.25
CA THR A 130 9.28 19.77 -15.34
C THR A 130 9.86 20.37 -16.62
N THR A 131 11.04 19.91 -17.04
CA THR A 131 11.53 20.19 -18.39
C THR A 131 10.74 19.30 -19.37
N ALA A 132 9.85 19.89 -20.16
CA ALA A 132 9.20 19.17 -21.24
C ALA A 132 10.30 18.75 -22.24
N VAL A 133 10.59 17.45 -22.32
CA VAL A 133 11.48 16.92 -23.35
C VAL A 133 10.71 16.94 -24.66
N THR A 134 10.95 17.95 -25.49
CA THR A 134 10.51 17.95 -26.88
C THR A 134 11.26 16.83 -27.58
N SER A 135 10.62 15.67 -27.75
CA SER A 135 11.14 14.60 -28.60
C SER A 135 11.05 15.08 -30.05
N THR A 136 12.18 15.54 -30.59
CA THR A 136 12.33 15.78 -32.02
C THR A 136 12.29 14.41 -32.69
N ALA A 137 11.17 14.07 -33.30
CA ALA A 137 11.03 12.84 -34.08
C ALA A 137 12.10 12.82 -35.18
N ALA A 138 13.05 11.90 -35.08
CA ALA A 138 13.95 11.60 -36.19
C ALA A 138 13.12 10.88 -37.27
N THR A 139 13.03 11.49 -38.45
CA THR A 139 12.46 10.87 -39.64
C THR A 139 13.39 9.72 -40.06
N GLU A 140 13.06 8.50 -39.65
CA GLU A 140 13.72 7.30 -40.18
C GLU A 140 13.22 7.01 -41.59
N THR A 141 14.13 7.08 -42.55
CA THR A 141 13.89 6.64 -43.93
C THR A 141 13.87 5.11 -43.93
N SER A 142 12.69 4.53 -44.15
CA SER A 142 12.46 3.09 -44.24
C SER A 142 13.15 2.50 -45.47
N THR A 143 14.27 1.80 -45.26
CA THR A 143 14.77 0.82 -46.24
C THR A 143 14.25 -0.55 -45.82
N GLN A 144 13.29 -1.05 -46.58
CA GLN A 144 12.64 -2.34 -46.36
C GLN A 144 13.61 -3.47 -46.75
N ILE A 145 14.08 -4.25 -45.78
CA ILE A 145 14.68 -5.57 -46.01
C ILE A 145 13.94 -6.56 -45.11
N SER A 146 13.14 -7.39 -45.77
CA SER A 146 12.40 -8.49 -45.15
C SER A 146 13.37 -9.63 -44.88
N GLU A 147 13.58 -9.96 -43.60
CA GLU A 147 14.20 -11.23 -43.22
C GLU A 147 13.36 -11.90 -42.14
N SER A 148 12.89 -13.10 -42.49
CA SER A 148 11.99 -13.95 -41.73
C SER A 148 12.68 -14.46 -40.46
N THR A 149 12.03 -14.32 -39.30
CA THR A 149 12.42 -15.05 -38.09
C THR A 149 11.18 -15.63 -37.41
N GLU A 150 11.25 -16.93 -37.15
CA GLU A 150 10.20 -17.77 -36.57
C GLU A 150 9.67 -17.23 -35.24
N ILE A 151 8.34 -17.18 -35.16
CA ILE A 151 7.57 -16.92 -33.94
C ILE A 151 7.48 -18.21 -33.11
N THR A 152 8.37 -18.34 -32.11
CA THR A 152 8.21 -19.34 -31.04
C THR A 152 7.08 -18.87 -30.12
N SER A 153 5.89 -19.41 -30.36
CA SER A 153 4.69 -19.27 -29.54
C SER A 153 4.90 -19.93 -28.18
N PHE A 154 4.89 -19.15 -27.10
CA PHE A 154 4.69 -19.67 -25.75
C PHE A 154 3.19 -19.68 -25.46
N SER A 155 2.58 -20.86 -25.65
CA SER A 155 1.20 -21.14 -25.27
C SER A 155 1.08 -21.20 -23.74
N SER A 156 0.25 -20.33 -23.17
CA SER A 156 -0.16 -20.38 -21.76
C SER A 156 -1.25 -21.44 -21.56
N THR A 157 -0.87 -22.59 -21.01
CA THR A 157 -1.81 -23.65 -20.63
C THR A 157 -2.52 -23.26 -19.32
N THR A 158 -3.78 -22.84 -19.41
CA THR A 158 -4.67 -22.71 -18.24
C THR A 158 -5.40 -24.05 -18.05
N THR A 159 -4.89 -24.87 -17.14
CA THR A 159 -5.58 -26.08 -16.69
C THR A 159 -6.66 -25.68 -15.70
N SER A 160 -7.91 -25.65 -16.17
CA SER A 160 -9.10 -25.56 -15.32
C SER A 160 -9.47 -26.96 -14.83
N THR A 161 -9.32 -27.20 -13.53
CA THR A 161 -9.90 -28.36 -12.84
C THR A 161 -11.24 -27.96 -12.22
N PRO A 162 -12.36 -28.60 -12.59
CA PRO A 162 -13.60 -28.51 -11.84
C PRO A 162 -13.59 -29.55 -10.72
N ILE A 163 -13.72 -29.14 -9.46
CA ILE A 163 -13.93 -30.09 -8.36
C ILE A 163 -15.10 -29.60 -7.50
N THR A 164 -16.27 -30.13 -7.87
CA THR A 164 -17.29 -30.76 -7.05
C THR A 164 -17.68 -30.11 -5.72
N THR A 165 -18.81 -29.41 -5.76
CA THR A 165 -19.60 -29.00 -4.61
C THR A 165 -20.29 -30.21 -3.98
N THR A 166 -19.84 -30.63 -2.79
CA THR A 166 -20.57 -31.60 -1.96
C THR A 166 -21.40 -30.83 -0.95
N SER A 167 -22.73 -30.82 -1.14
CA SER A 167 -23.68 -30.32 -0.15
C SER A 167 -23.91 -31.38 0.93
N GLU A 168 -23.35 -31.17 2.13
CA GLU A 168 -23.77 -31.91 3.32
C GLU A 168 -24.91 -31.15 4.01
N THR A 169 -26.11 -31.74 3.88
CA THR A 169 -27.30 -31.37 4.64
C THR A 169 -27.23 -32.06 5.99
N THR A 170 -26.96 -31.31 7.06
CA THR A 170 -27.14 -31.82 8.43
C THR A 170 -28.37 -31.18 9.05
N THR A 171 -29.43 -32.00 9.11
CA THR A 171 -30.69 -31.71 9.80
C THR A 171 -30.47 -31.97 11.29
N PHE A 172 -30.40 -30.92 12.11
CA PHE A 172 -30.46 -31.06 13.56
C PHE A 172 -31.82 -30.63 14.10
N LYS A 173 -32.54 -31.64 14.58
CA LYS A 173 -33.83 -31.62 15.27
C LYS A 173 -33.79 -30.75 16.54
N PRO A 174 -34.83 -29.97 16.86
CA PRO A 174 -34.91 -29.26 18.13
C PRO A 174 -35.17 -30.26 19.27
N SER A 175 -34.26 -30.30 20.25
CA SER A 175 -34.48 -30.98 21.53
C SER A 175 -35.11 -29.99 22.50
N THR A 176 -36.38 -30.20 22.79
CA THR A 176 -37.15 -29.50 23.82
C THR A 176 -36.84 -30.12 25.17
N THR A 177 -36.23 -29.37 26.09
CA THR A 177 -36.17 -29.75 27.51
C THR A 177 -36.82 -28.64 28.32
N ILE A 178 -38.01 -28.97 28.83
CA ILE A 178 -38.78 -28.22 29.82
C ILE A 178 -38.35 -28.66 31.22
N GLY A 179 -38.30 -27.72 32.16
CA GLY A 179 -38.12 -27.94 33.60
C GLY A 179 -36.73 -27.48 34.06
N THR A 180 -36.55 -26.62 35.06
CA THR A 180 -37.35 -26.44 36.26
C THR A 180 -37.02 -25.08 36.89
N THR A 181 -38.05 -24.34 37.29
CA THR A 181 -37.97 -23.17 38.16
C THR A 181 -37.63 -23.60 39.57
N THR A 182 -36.53 -23.10 40.14
CA THR A 182 -36.32 -23.12 41.59
C THR A 182 -35.95 -21.72 42.05
N SER A 183 -36.95 -21.02 42.57
CA SER A 183 -36.75 -19.87 43.45
C SER A 183 -36.00 -20.31 44.69
N ILE A 184 -34.94 -19.58 45.05
CA ILE A 184 -34.36 -19.65 46.39
C ILE A 184 -34.38 -18.22 46.93
N PHE A 185 -35.32 -18.00 47.84
CA PHE A 185 -35.41 -16.84 48.73
C PHE A 185 -34.36 -16.95 49.84
N THR A 186 -34.20 -15.83 50.58
CA THR A 186 -33.58 -15.67 51.91
C THR A 186 -32.04 -15.68 51.97
N SER A 187 -31.36 -14.84 52.76
CA SER A 187 -31.79 -13.77 53.66
C SER A 187 -30.61 -12.81 53.85
N GLU A 188 -30.94 -11.53 53.91
CA GLU A 188 -30.12 -10.45 54.45
C GLU A 188 -29.74 -10.77 55.91
N LYS A 189 -28.48 -10.53 56.29
CA LYS A 189 -28.04 -10.47 57.68
C LYS A 189 -27.23 -9.20 57.90
N THR A 190 -27.90 -8.25 58.52
CA THR A 190 -27.37 -7.03 59.12
C THR A 190 -26.59 -7.35 60.41
N THR A 191 -25.53 -6.58 60.59
CA THR A 191 -24.66 -6.27 61.77
C THR A 191 -25.44 -6.02 63.08
N PRO A 192 -24.83 -6.03 64.31
CA PRO A 192 -23.80 -5.03 64.68
C PRO A 192 -22.77 -5.38 65.80
N VAL A 193 -21.82 -4.43 65.92
CA VAL A 193 -20.76 -4.18 66.94
C VAL A 193 -19.49 -5.02 66.82
#